data_AF-A0A1T4VTV9-F1
#
_entry.id   AF-A0A1T4VTV9-F1
#
_cell.length_a   1.000
_cell.length_b   1.000
_cell.length_c   1.000
_cell.angle_alpha   90.00
_cell.angle_beta   90.00
_cell.angle_gamma   90.00
#
_symmetry.space_group_name_H-M   'P 1'
#
loop_
_entity.id
_entity.type
_entity.pdbx_description
1 polymer ?
#
loop_
_entity_poly.entity_id
_entity_poly.type
_entity_poly.pdbx_seq_one_letter_code
_entity_poly.pdbx_strand_id
1 'polypeptide(L)'
;MDMLRKSVTVIFAIFAFFTASIASAEPSKHHIVEIADGVYSFTTNGEYISMFAITDDGVIVFETVNTPHANAMVDAIGTITDKPVK
;
A
#
# COMPACT_ATOMS: atom_id res chain seq x y z
N MET A 1 13.61 -51.11 6.91
CA MET A 1 13.48 -49.92 7.79
C MET A 1 14.26 -48.70 7.27
N ASP A 2 15.47 -48.87 6.70
CA ASP A 2 16.27 -47.72 6.23
C ASP A 2 15.70 -46.99 4.99
N MET A 3 15.06 -47.73 4.08
CA MET A 3 14.43 -47.12 2.90
C MET A 3 13.24 -46.22 3.28
N LEU A 4 12.45 -46.64 4.28
CA LEU A 4 11.31 -45.86 4.80
C LEU A 4 11.77 -44.57 5.51
N ARG A 5 12.88 -44.63 6.26
CA ARG A 5 13.48 -43.45 6.91
C ARG A 5 13.98 -42.42 5.91
N LYS A 6 14.64 -42.85 4.83
CA LYS A 6 15.10 -41.96 3.75
C LYS A 6 13.93 -41.29 3.02
N SER A 7 12.87 -42.04 2.73
CA SER A 7 11.67 -41.48 2.08
C SER A 7 10.96 -40.43 2.95
N VAL A 8 10.88 -40.64 4.26
CA VAL A 8 10.31 -39.65 5.19
C VAL A 8 11.15 -38.37 5.25
N THR A 9 12.48 -38.49 5.28
CA THR A 9 13.39 -37.32 5.27
C THR A 9 13.27 -36.51 3.97
N VAL A 10 13.16 -37.18 2.83
CA VAL A 10 13.01 -36.51 1.52
C VAL A 10 11.66 -35.78 1.44
N ILE A 11 10.57 -36.38 1.91
CA ILE A 11 9.25 -35.74 1.94
C ILE A 11 9.26 -34.51 2.86
N PHE A 12 9.91 -34.59 4.02
CA PHE A 12 10.04 -33.45 4.94
C PHE A 12 10.85 -32.29 4.32
N ALA A 13 11.93 -32.61 3.61
CA ALA A 13 12.75 -31.60 2.94
C ALA A 13 12.00 -30.91 1.79
N ILE A 14 11.18 -31.66 1.03
CA ILE A 14 10.33 -31.09 -0.02
C ILE A 14 9.26 -30.18 0.60
N PHE A 15 8.62 -30.61 1.68
CA PHE A 15 7.59 -29.81 2.35
C PHE A 15 8.12 -28.49 2.92
N ALA A 16 9.33 -28.50 3.50
CA ALA A 16 9.99 -27.29 4.01
C ALA A 16 10.40 -26.31 2.89
N PHE A 17 10.63 -26.80 1.67
CA PHE A 17 10.95 -25.95 0.52
C PHE A 17 9.71 -25.23 -0.05
N PHE A 18 8.52 -25.83 0.08
CA PHE A 18 7.26 -25.26 -0.42
C PHE A 18 6.70 -24.13 0.46
N THR A 19 7.08 -24.05 1.74
CA THR A 19 6.58 -22.99 2.66
C THR A 19 7.38 -21.69 2.61
N ALA A 20 8.52 -21.65 1.90
CA ALA A 20 9.42 -20.50 1.89
C ALA A 20 8.97 -19.35 0.96
N SER A 21 7.92 -19.54 0.17
CA SER A 21 7.34 -18.47 -0.68
C SER A 21 6.09 -17.89 -0.05
N ILE A 22 6.23 -17.26 1.13
CA ILE A 22 5.29 -16.20 1.50
C ILE A 22 5.71 -15.00 0.66
N ALA A 23 5.08 -14.83 -0.50
CA ALA A 23 5.21 -13.61 -1.27
C ALA A 23 4.79 -12.45 -0.38
N SER A 24 5.74 -11.58 -0.03
CA SER A 24 5.41 -10.28 0.54
C SER A 24 4.71 -9.50 -0.57
N ALA A 25 3.39 -9.34 -0.46
CA ALA A 25 2.69 -8.41 -1.30
C ALA A 25 3.26 -7.02 -0.99
N GLU A 26 4.01 -6.44 -1.94
CA GLU A 26 4.46 -5.06 -1.82
C GLU A 26 3.22 -4.19 -1.59
N PRO A 27 3.19 -3.36 -0.53
CA PRO A 27 2.08 -2.44 -0.35
C PRO A 27 1.95 -1.63 -1.63
N SER A 28 0.74 -1.67 -2.20
CA SER A 28 0.42 -0.93 -3.41
C SER A 28 0.91 0.50 -3.24
N LYS A 29 1.87 0.92 -4.08
CA LYS A 29 2.46 2.25 -3.98
C LYS A 29 1.32 3.25 -4.14
N HIS A 30 1.15 4.12 -3.16
CA HIS A 30 0.18 5.20 -3.26
C HIS A 30 0.49 6.01 -4.52
N HIS A 31 -0.53 6.22 -5.35
CA HIS A 31 -0.39 6.96 -6.59
C HIS A 31 -0.96 8.35 -6.39
N ILE A 32 -0.06 9.34 -6.44
CA ILE A 32 -0.40 10.76 -6.38
C ILE A 32 -0.05 11.36 -7.74
N VAL A 33 -1.00 12.03 -8.36
CA VAL A 33 -0.80 12.71 -9.64
C VAL A 33 -1.35 14.13 -9.53
N GLU A 34 -0.51 15.12 -9.80
CA GLU A 34 -0.93 16.51 -9.96
C GLU A 34 -1.70 16.65 -11.28
N ILE A 35 -2.97 17.05 -11.21
CA ILE A 35 -3.88 17.16 -12.35
C ILE A 35 -4.18 18.60 -12.74
N ALA A 36 -3.87 19.55 -11.85
CA ALA A 36 -3.81 20.99 -12.09
C ALA A 36 -2.91 21.62 -11.02
N ASP A 37 -2.56 22.90 -11.16
CA ASP A 37 -1.71 23.62 -10.20
C ASP A 37 -2.27 23.49 -8.76
N GLY A 38 -1.53 22.81 -7.89
CA GLY A 38 -1.93 22.57 -6.51
C GLY A 38 -3.07 21.57 -6.31
N VAL A 39 -3.54 20.87 -7.35
CA VAL A 39 -4.65 19.90 -7.27
C VAL A 39 -4.17 18.50 -7.63
N TYR A 40 -4.43 17.54 -6.76
CA TYR A 40 -3.87 16.19 -6.83
C TYR A 40 -4.96 15.14 -6.77
N SER A 41 -4.90 14.18 -7.70
CA SER A 41 -5.61 12.91 -7.56
C SER A 41 -4.80 11.94 -6.69
N PHE A 42 -5.51 11.11 -5.93
CA PHE A 42 -4.94 10.11 -5.02
C PHE A 42 -5.66 8.78 -5.14
N THR A 43 -4.89 7.69 -5.16
CA THR A 43 -5.44 6.34 -5.03
C THR A 43 -4.46 5.40 -4.33
N THR A 44 -4.99 4.46 -3.56
CA THR A 44 -4.19 3.40 -2.93
C THR A 44 -4.07 2.15 -3.79
N ASN A 45 -4.96 1.94 -4.77
CA ASN A 45 -5.03 0.70 -5.55
C ASN A 45 -5.36 0.89 -7.05
N GLY A 46 -5.55 2.13 -7.51
CA GLY A 46 -5.90 2.43 -8.91
C GLY A 46 -7.41 2.38 -9.21
N GLU A 47 -8.27 2.01 -8.26
CA GLU A 47 -9.71 1.84 -8.49
C GLU A 47 -10.51 3.01 -7.92
N TYR A 48 -10.36 3.30 -6.61
CA TYR A 48 -10.99 4.45 -5.99
C TYR A 48 -10.07 5.66 -6.08
N ILE A 49 -10.55 6.73 -6.70
CA ILE A 49 -9.79 7.97 -6.91
C ILE A 49 -10.40 9.06 -6.03
N SER A 50 -9.63 9.51 -5.05
CA SER A 50 -9.91 10.70 -4.25
C SER A 50 -9.10 11.88 -4.75
N MET A 51 -9.31 13.04 -4.15
CA MET A 51 -8.60 14.27 -4.53
C MET A 51 -8.24 15.10 -3.30
N PHE A 52 -7.18 15.88 -3.40
CA PHE A 52 -6.92 16.98 -2.48
C PHE A 52 -6.36 18.19 -3.22
N ALA A 53 -6.53 19.37 -2.63
CA ALA A 53 -6.00 20.63 -3.15
C ALA A 53 -5.16 21.34 -2.08
N ILE A 54 -3.97 21.78 -2.45
CA ILE A 54 -3.09 22.59 -1.62
C ILE A 54 -3.43 24.05 -1.88
N THR A 55 -3.83 24.76 -0.84
CA THR A 55 -4.14 26.20 -0.87
C THR A 55 -3.11 26.97 -0.05
N ASP A 56 -3.23 28.30 0.01
CA ASP A 56 -2.38 29.12 0.88
C ASP A 56 -2.54 28.77 2.36
N ASP A 57 -3.76 28.52 2.81
CA ASP A 57 -4.11 28.31 4.21
C ASP A 57 -3.96 26.87 4.69
N GLY A 58 -3.96 25.90 3.79
CA GLY A 58 -4.03 24.47 4.16
C GLY A 58 -4.33 23.56 2.98
N VAL A 59 -4.56 22.29 3.29
CA VAL A 59 -4.95 21.27 2.32
C VAL A 59 -6.43 20.95 2.50
N ILE A 60 -7.18 20.99 1.40
CA ILE A 60 -8.59 20.59 1.35
C ILE A 60 -8.64 19.18 0.78
N VAL A 61 -9.30 18.26 1.48
CA VAL A 61 -9.42 16.85 1.09
C VAL A 61 -10.84 16.55 0.62
N PHE A 62 -10.94 15.85 -0.50
CA PHE A 62 -12.20 15.43 -1.10
C PHE A 62 -12.30 13.90 -1.11
N GLU A 63 -13.30 13.43 -0.37
CA GLU A 63 -13.74 12.03 -0.27
C GLU A 63 -12.69 11.05 0.27
N THR A 64 -13.02 10.39 1.39
CA THR A 64 -12.29 9.21 1.89
C THR A 64 -13.25 8.06 2.07
N VAL A 65 -12.84 6.85 1.71
CA VAL A 65 -13.70 5.66 1.79
C VAL A 65 -13.80 5.11 3.21
N ASN A 66 -12.68 5.08 3.93
CA ASN A 66 -12.56 4.49 5.26
C ASN A 66 -11.30 5.01 5.98
N THR A 67 -11.10 4.61 7.23
CA THR A 67 -9.97 5.05 8.05
C THR A 67 -8.60 4.72 7.45
N PRO A 68 -8.33 3.49 6.94
CA PRO A 68 -7.05 3.21 6.26
C PRO A 68 -6.78 4.12 5.07
N HIS A 69 -7.79 4.36 4.23
CA HIS A 69 -7.67 5.26 3.08
C HIS A 69 -7.37 6.69 3.51
N ALA A 70 -8.06 7.19 4.55
CA ALA A 70 -7.84 8.54 5.08
C ALA A 70 -6.41 8.70 5.62
N ASN A 71 -5.91 7.73 6.38
CA ASN A 71 -4.54 7.76 6.91
C ASN A 71 -3.50 7.74 5.79
N ALA A 72 -3.67 6.86 4.79
CA ALA A 72 -2.79 6.82 3.63
C ALA A 72 -2.78 8.13 2.85
N MET A 73 -3.92 8.82 2.78
CA MET A 73 -4.03 10.13 2.13
C MET A 73 -3.33 11.23 2.92
N VAL A 74 -3.42 11.22 4.26
CA VAL A 74 -2.68 12.15 5.12
C VAL A 74 -1.18 11.93 4.99
N ASP A 75 -0.72 10.68 5.00
CA ASP A 75 0.69 10.33 4.80
C ASP A 75 1.18 10.81 3.42
N ALA A 76 0.38 10.59 2.38
CA ALA A 76 0.66 11.05 1.02
C ALA A 76 0.78 12.58 0.93
N ILE A 77 -0.16 13.32 1.53
CA ILE A 77 -0.12 14.79 1.59
C ILE A 77 1.17 15.26 2.28
N GLY A 78 1.57 14.61 3.37
CA GLY A 78 2.81 14.91 4.09
C GLY A 78 4.09 14.69 3.29
N THR A 79 4.05 13.93 2.19
CA THR A 79 5.21 13.81 1.27
C THR A 79 5.36 15.00 0.32
N ILE A 80 4.34 15.87 0.22
CA ILE A 80 4.27 16.96 -0.75
C ILE A 80 4.27 18.32 -0.06
N THR A 81 3.66 18.42 1.12
CA THR A 81 3.52 19.69 1.83
C THR A 81 3.43 19.52 3.34
N ASP A 82 3.95 20.51 4.08
CA ASP A 82 3.83 20.60 5.55
C ASP A 82 2.55 21.33 5.98
N LYS A 83 1.71 21.78 5.04
CA LYS A 83 0.48 22.51 5.36
C LYS A 83 -0.56 21.59 6.01
N PRO A 84 -1.32 22.07 7.00
CA PRO A 84 -2.32 21.24 7.68
C PRO A 84 -3.53 20.97 6.78
N VAL A 85 -4.17 19.82 6.96
CA VAL A 85 -5.51 19.56 6.44
C VAL A 85 -6.53 20.38 7.23
N LYS A 86 -7.46 21.06 6.54
CA LYS A 86 -8.47 21.95 7.14
C LYS A 86 -9.89 21.65 6.66
#